data_AF-A0A382ZKB8-F1
#
_entry.id   AF-A0A382ZKB8-F1
#
_cell.length_a   1.000
_cell.length_b   1.000
_cell.length_c   1.000
_cell.angle_alpha   90.00
_cell.angle_beta   90.00
_cell.angle_gamma   90.00
#
_symmetry.space_group_name_H-M   'P 1'
#
loop_
_entity.id
_entity.type
_entity.pdbx_description
1 polymer ?
#
loop_
_entity_poly.entity_id
_entity_poly.type
_entity_poly.pdbx_seq_one_letter_code
_entity_poly.pdbx_strand_id
1 'polypeptide(L)'
;SMMTACAYAEAALLNGTTTIFCDSHEIGNVCDVEGIEWMLEDCRQAPLSIFLTLPSTIPATNDTLETSGGELTSKKAANLFDKWPEILGLGEKMDFVSVCNGDPRSHGIIEETLKRNLPVSGHVFGREFVAAYAASGVTDTHEAEEKLFTNDLLEAGLWIFLRGGNPKTPWNSLPEAIKTITELGANPKRICVCTDDRDADDLFNFGLDWVVRQANELGISKTTSWSMGSLHPATRFNIDRDYGALGHSRRADVIM
;
A
#
# COMPACT_ATOMS: atom_id res chain seq x y z
N SER A 1 -8.72 -4.54 10.52
CA SER A 1 -8.82 -5.76 11.34
C SER A 1 -9.33 -5.56 12.78
N MET A 2 -9.86 -4.37 13.14
CA MET A 2 -10.46 -4.12 14.47
C MET A 2 -9.55 -4.42 15.67
N MET A 3 -8.24 -4.25 15.50
CA MET A 3 -7.23 -4.58 16.51
C MET A 3 -6.08 -3.57 16.46
N THR A 4 -5.29 -3.52 17.53
CA THR A 4 -4.08 -2.69 17.57
C THR A 4 -2.97 -3.31 16.70
N ALA A 5 -1.91 -2.57 16.42
CA ALA A 5 -0.79 -3.05 15.61
C ALA A 5 -0.06 -4.22 16.28
N CYS A 6 0.09 -4.18 17.61
CA CYS A 6 0.65 -5.31 18.36
C CYS A 6 -0.18 -6.60 18.22
N ALA A 7 -1.51 -6.50 18.30
CA ALA A 7 -2.38 -7.66 18.14
C ALA A 7 -2.41 -8.16 16.67
N TYR A 8 -2.36 -7.24 15.70
CA TYR A 8 -2.24 -7.58 14.28
C TYR A 8 -0.98 -8.40 13.99
N ALA A 9 0.14 -8.02 14.62
CA ALA A 9 1.43 -8.68 14.42
C ALA A 9 1.38 -10.18 14.75
N GLU A 10 0.58 -10.61 15.73
CA GLU A 10 0.49 -12.02 16.10
C GLU A 10 -0.01 -12.89 14.94
N ALA A 11 -1.15 -12.53 14.33
CA ALA A 11 -1.72 -13.27 13.21
C ALA A 11 -0.86 -13.14 11.95
N ALA A 12 -0.34 -11.93 11.66
CA ALA A 12 0.51 -11.69 10.51
C ALA A 12 1.80 -12.53 10.53
N LEU A 13 2.44 -12.66 11.71
CA LEU A 13 3.65 -13.47 11.89
C LEU A 13 3.36 -14.97 11.76
N LEU A 14 2.19 -15.45 12.18
CA LEU A 14 1.78 -16.85 11.96
C LEU A 14 1.62 -17.19 10.47
N ASN A 15 1.26 -16.20 9.67
CA ASN A 15 1.26 -16.30 8.21
C ASN A 15 2.62 -16.01 7.58
N GLY A 16 3.69 -15.83 8.36
CA GLY A 16 5.03 -15.56 7.84
C GLY A 16 5.23 -14.14 7.28
N THR A 17 4.31 -13.21 7.54
CA THR A 17 4.52 -11.80 7.21
C THR A 17 5.42 -11.19 8.28
N THR A 18 6.59 -10.69 7.88
CA THR A 18 7.59 -10.11 8.80
C THR A 18 7.69 -8.58 8.72
N THR A 19 7.14 -8.00 7.66
CA THR A 19 7.10 -6.56 7.43
C THR A 19 5.77 -6.16 6.79
N ILE A 20 5.18 -5.07 7.25
CA ILE A 20 4.02 -4.45 6.60
C ILE A 20 4.25 -2.95 6.38
N PHE A 21 3.56 -2.43 5.37
CA PHE A 21 3.32 -1.02 5.17
C PHE A 21 1.82 -0.82 5.36
N CYS A 22 1.42 -0.02 6.36
CA CYS A 22 0.02 0.26 6.58
C CYS A 22 -0.28 1.75 6.42
N ASP A 23 -1.41 2.03 5.77
CA ASP A 23 -2.03 3.35 5.80
C ASP A 23 -2.84 3.46 7.09
N SER A 24 -2.70 4.58 7.80
CA SER A 24 -3.40 4.86 9.06
C SER A 24 -4.60 5.79 8.84
N HIS A 25 -5.16 5.84 7.62
CA HIS A 25 -6.19 6.81 7.27
C HIS A 25 -7.44 6.69 8.12
N GLU A 26 -7.75 5.50 8.65
CA GLU A 26 -8.93 5.29 9.50
C GLU A 26 -8.81 6.01 10.84
N ILE A 27 -7.72 5.78 11.57
CA ILE A 27 -7.48 6.45 12.84
C ILE A 27 -7.18 7.94 12.62
N GLY A 28 -6.59 8.32 11.49
CA GLY A 28 -6.39 9.72 11.11
C GLY A 28 -7.71 10.45 10.84
N ASN A 29 -8.70 9.79 10.22
CA ASN A 29 -10.02 10.38 10.01
C ASN A 29 -10.76 10.63 11.34
N VAL A 30 -10.56 9.76 12.34
CA VAL A 30 -11.24 9.86 13.65
C VAL A 30 -10.52 10.78 14.61
N CYS A 31 -9.20 10.66 14.71
CA CYS A 31 -8.37 11.23 15.77
C CYS A 31 -7.25 12.14 15.24
N ASP A 32 -7.26 12.50 13.96
CA ASP A 32 -6.29 13.41 13.35
C ASP A 32 -4.83 12.95 13.58
N VAL A 33 -3.89 13.89 13.67
CA VAL A 33 -2.46 13.65 13.96
C VAL A 33 -2.29 12.81 15.23
N GLU A 34 -3.04 13.07 16.30
CA GLU A 34 -2.92 12.34 17.56
C GLU A 34 -3.18 10.84 17.38
N GLY A 35 -4.14 10.48 16.53
CA GLY A 35 -4.43 9.09 16.17
C GLY A 35 -3.28 8.40 15.45
N ILE A 36 -2.71 9.08 14.45
CA ILE A 36 -1.58 8.58 13.65
C ILE A 36 -0.37 8.35 14.55
N GLU A 37 -0.04 9.31 15.41
CA GLU A 37 1.10 9.22 16.34
C GLU A 37 0.90 8.14 17.40
N TRP A 38 -0.33 7.97 17.89
CA TRP A 38 -0.65 6.88 18.80
C TRP A 38 -0.41 5.52 18.15
N MET A 39 -0.86 5.34 16.90
CA MET A 39 -0.65 4.10 16.16
C MET A 39 0.83 3.82 15.92
N LEU A 40 1.63 4.84 15.58
CA LEU A 40 3.08 4.71 15.43
C LEU A 40 3.78 4.22 16.69
N GLU A 41 3.38 4.72 17.86
CA GLU A 41 3.95 4.25 19.12
C GLU A 41 3.55 2.80 19.44
N ASP A 42 2.32 2.38 19.13
CA ASP A 42 1.90 0.99 19.24
C ASP A 42 2.68 0.09 18.26
N CYS A 43 2.89 0.54 17.02
CA CYS A 43 3.70 -0.16 16.02
C CYS A 43 5.12 -0.44 16.49
N ARG A 44 5.74 0.49 17.26
CA ARG A 44 7.09 0.29 17.82
C ARG A 44 7.18 -0.81 18.87
N GLN A 45 6.06 -1.17 19.49
CA GLN A 45 6.01 -2.26 20.47
C GLN A 45 5.76 -3.62 19.81
N ALA A 46 5.40 -3.65 18.52
CA ALA A 46 5.08 -4.88 17.82
C ALA A 46 6.35 -5.71 17.52
N PRO A 47 6.26 -7.06 17.54
CA PRO A 47 7.35 -7.94 17.11
C PRO A 47 7.53 -7.96 15.57
N LEU A 48 6.60 -7.34 14.83
CA LEU A 48 6.59 -7.19 13.38
C LEU A 48 7.27 -5.88 12.98
N SER A 49 7.97 -5.84 11.85
CA SER A 49 8.43 -4.54 11.30
C SER A 49 7.24 -3.82 10.66
N ILE A 50 6.85 -2.67 11.19
CA ILE A 50 5.69 -1.92 10.71
C ILE A 50 6.16 -0.54 10.27
N PHE A 51 5.96 -0.23 8.99
CA PHE A 51 6.15 1.10 8.42
C PHE A 51 4.79 1.70 8.11
N LEU A 52 4.67 3.02 8.21
CA LEU A 52 3.47 3.72 7.77
C LEU A 52 3.64 4.27 6.36
N THR A 53 2.57 4.23 5.61
CA THR A 53 2.28 5.25 4.61
C THR A 53 1.41 6.30 5.29
N LEU A 54 1.82 7.56 5.21
CA LEU A 54 1.09 8.67 5.83
C LEU A 54 -0.29 8.77 5.17
N PRO A 55 -1.41 8.89 5.90
CA PRO A 55 -2.71 9.12 5.29
C PRO A 55 -2.66 10.27 4.28
N SER A 56 -3.48 10.24 3.24
CA SER A 56 -3.33 11.21 2.14
C SER A 56 -4.56 12.10 1.91
N THR A 57 -5.74 11.62 2.34
CA THR A 57 -7.04 12.15 1.95
C THR A 57 -7.97 12.10 3.16
N ILE A 58 -7.86 13.12 4.01
CA ILE A 58 -8.66 13.29 5.22
C ILE A 58 -9.19 14.73 5.26
N PRO A 59 -10.51 14.96 5.18
CA PRO A 59 -11.57 13.98 4.85
C PRO A 59 -11.44 13.43 3.42
N ALA A 60 -12.19 12.37 3.09
CA ALA A 60 -12.17 11.72 1.77
C ALA A 60 -12.71 12.64 0.65
N THR A 61 -13.61 13.56 1.00
CA THR A 61 -14.31 14.50 0.12
C THR A 61 -14.06 15.94 0.57
N ASN A 62 -15.01 16.58 1.25
CA ASN A 62 -14.91 17.94 1.76
C ASN A 62 -15.93 18.19 2.89
N ASP A 63 -15.78 19.33 3.56
CA ASP A 63 -16.59 19.76 4.71
C ASP A 63 -18.08 20.06 4.38
N THR A 64 -18.46 20.10 3.10
CA THR A 64 -19.85 20.26 2.67
C THR A 64 -20.58 18.93 2.44
N LEU A 65 -19.82 17.85 2.22
CA LEU A 65 -20.38 16.52 1.91
C LEU A 65 -20.22 15.55 3.08
N GLU A 66 -19.26 15.77 3.97
CA GLU A 66 -19.05 14.92 5.14
C GLU A 66 -18.50 15.68 6.35
N THR A 67 -18.35 14.95 7.47
CA THR A 67 -17.70 15.44 8.68
C THR A 67 -16.68 14.40 9.12
N SER A 68 -15.42 14.82 9.31
CA SER A 68 -14.33 14.01 9.84
C SER A 68 -13.86 14.56 11.19
N GLY A 69 -13.25 13.70 12.01
CA GLY A 69 -12.59 14.10 13.26
C GLY A 69 -11.20 14.71 13.02
N GLY A 70 -10.56 14.39 11.90
CA GLY A 70 -9.27 14.95 11.50
C GLY A 70 -9.31 15.71 10.17
N GLU A 71 -8.23 16.42 9.87
CA GLU A 71 -8.00 17.04 8.56
C GLU A 71 -6.52 17.01 8.24
N LEU A 72 -6.15 16.35 7.15
CA LEU A 72 -4.76 16.35 6.72
C LEU A 72 -4.47 17.48 5.73
N THR A 73 -3.49 18.29 6.08
CA THR A 73 -2.95 19.40 5.27
C THR A 73 -1.50 19.11 4.92
N SER A 74 -0.96 19.79 3.89
CA SER A 74 0.47 19.69 3.55
C SER A 74 1.37 20.03 4.73
N LYS A 75 1.01 21.03 5.55
CA LYS A 75 1.76 21.39 6.76
C LYS A 75 1.80 20.25 7.79
N LYS A 76 0.66 19.60 8.06
CA LYS A 76 0.61 18.45 8.97
C LYS A 76 1.41 17.27 8.42
N ALA A 77 1.30 17.02 7.11
CA ALA A 77 2.07 15.98 6.43
C ALA A 77 3.58 16.22 6.56
N ALA A 78 4.06 17.44 6.28
CA ALA A 78 5.46 17.81 6.44
C ALA A 78 5.96 17.56 7.88
N ASN A 79 5.21 18.01 8.88
CA ASN A 79 5.57 17.81 10.29
C ASN A 79 5.63 16.32 10.66
N LEU A 80 4.70 15.50 10.16
CA LEU A 80 4.69 14.06 10.43
C LEU A 80 5.89 13.36 9.78
N PHE A 81 6.17 13.65 8.50
CA PHE A 81 7.36 13.12 7.84
C PHE A 81 8.66 13.50 8.56
N ASP A 82 8.76 14.74 9.05
CA ASP A 82 9.98 15.21 9.72
C ASP A 82 10.15 14.60 11.13
N LYS A 83 9.04 14.25 11.79
CA LYS A 83 9.04 13.69 13.14
C LYS A 83 9.22 12.17 13.17
N TRP A 84 8.69 11.46 12.17
CA TRP A 84 8.54 9.99 12.22
C TRP A 84 9.26 9.30 11.06
N PRO A 85 10.48 8.76 11.29
CA PRO A 85 11.25 8.07 10.25
C PRO A 85 10.60 6.77 9.76
N GLU A 86 9.64 6.21 10.51
CA GLU A 86 8.88 5.02 10.12
C GLU A 86 7.85 5.29 9.03
N ILE A 87 7.60 6.56 8.69
CA ILE A 87 6.74 6.95 7.57
C ILE A 87 7.55 6.90 6.27
N LEU A 88 7.27 5.89 5.44
CA LEU A 88 8.05 5.58 4.22
C LEU A 88 7.32 5.89 2.92
N GLY A 89 6.22 6.63 2.97
CA GLY A 89 5.48 7.05 1.78
C GLY A 89 4.24 7.84 2.14
N LEU A 90 3.60 8.40 1.11
CA LEU A 90 2.22 8.84 1.21
C LEU A 90 1.30 7.65 0.90
N GLY A 91 0.28 7.49 1.74
CA GLY A 91 -0.80 6.54 1.62
C GLY A 91 -1.69 6.82 0.43
N GLU A 92 -2.69 5.98 0.27
CA GLU A 92 -3.43 5.85 -0.98
C GLU A 92 -4.15 7.15 -1.36
N LYS A 93 -3.79 7.77 -2.50
CA LYS A 93 -4.35 9.08 -2.88
C LYS A 93 -5.73 8.96 -3.53
N MET A 94 -6.77 8.76 -2.72
CA MET A 94 -8.15 8.43 -3.13
C MET A 94 -8.90 9.52 -3.89
N ASP A 95 -8.56 10.80 -3.73
CA ASP A 95 -9.18 11.93 -4.45
C ASP A 95 -8.60 12.09 -5.88
N PHE A 96 -8.46 10.98 -6.62
CA PHE A 96 -7.79 10.95 -7.93
C PHE A 96 -8.37 11.94 -8.94
N VAL A 97 -9.68 12.23 -8.87
CA VAL A 97 -10.33 13.25 -9.69
C VAL A 97 -9.79 14.65 -9.38
N SER A 98 -9.66 15.00 -8.10
CA SER A 98 -9.10 16.29 -7.64
C SER A 98 -7.63 16.40 -8.04
N VAL A 99 -6.86 15.33 -7.89
CA VAL A 99 -5.45 15.25 -8.34
C VAL A 99 -5.35 15.51 -9.84
N CYS A 100 -6.16 14.84 -10.66
CA CYS A 100 -6.15 15.00 -12.11
C CYS A 100 -6.62 16.40 -12.57
N ASN A 101 -7.45 17.06 -11.77
CA ASN A 101 -7.89 18.43 -12.00
C ASN A 101 -6.91 19.49 -11.47
N GLY A 102 -5.78 19.09 -10.87
CA GLY A 102 -4.76 20.02 -10.37
C GLY A 102 -5.15 20.74 -9.08
N ASP A 103 -5.96 20.10 -8.22
CA ASP A 103 -6.36 20.69 -6.95
C ASP A 103 -5.14 21.07 -6.06
N PRO A 104 -5.02 22.34 -5.61
CA PRO A 104 -3.87 22.78 -4.84
C PRO A 104 -3.67 22.06 -3.50
N ARG A 105 -4.74 21.62 -2.84
CA ARG A 105 -4.65 20.91 -1.56
C ARG A 105 -4.09 19.50 -1.80
N SER A 106 -4.65 18.77 -2.76
CA SER A 106 -4.18 17.42 -3.12
C SER A 106 -2.71 17.45 -3.56
N HIS A 107 -2.35 18.38 -4.45
CA HIS A 107 -0.98 18.53 -4.94
C HIS A 107 -0.02 19.01 -3.85
N GLY A 108 -0.46 19.85 -2.90
CA GLY A 108 0.39 20.29 -1.79
C GLY A 108 0.85 19.14 -0.89
N ILE A 109 0.02 18.11 -0.68
CA ILE A 109 0.39 16.93 0.13
C ILE A 109 1.35 16.02 -0.67
N ILE A 110 1.08 15.83 -1.96
CA ILE A 110 1.97 15.11 -2.89
C ILE A 110 3.35 15.78 -2.92
N GLU A 111 3.40 17.10 -3.06
CA GLU A 111 4.63 17.89 -3.11
C GLU A 111 5.50 17.67 -1.87
N GLU A 112 4.92 17.68 -0.67
CA GLU A 112 5.65 17.43 0.58
C GLU A 112 6.26 16.02 0.65
N THR A 113 5.64 15.05 0.00
CA THR A 113 6.15 13.67 -0.08
C THR A 113 7.31 13.60 -1.08
N LEU A 114 7.14 14.19 -2.26
CA LEU A 114 8.16 14.21 -3.31
C LEU A 114 9.43 14.96 -2.91
N LYS A 115 9.32 16.05 -2.12
CA LYS A 115 10.48 16.77 -1.54
C LYS A 115 11.42 15.87 -0.75
N ARG A 116 10.89 14.79 -0.18
CA ARG A 116 11.62 13.83 0.65
C ARG A 116 12.03 12.57 -0.12
N ASN A 117 11.80 12.54 -1.44
CA ASN A 117 12.05 11.39 -2.31
C ASN A 117 11.37 10.10 -1.80
N LEU A 118 10.19 10.27 -1.19
CA LEU A 118 9.36 9.17 -0.74
C LEU A 118 8.31 8.83 -1.81
N PRO A 119 7.91 7.56 -1.90
CA PRO A 119 6.86 7.16 -2.81
C PRO A 119 5.50 7.76 -2.43
N VAL A 120 4.67 7.92 -3.46
CA VAL A 120 3.25 8.28 -3.33
C VAL A 120 2.41 7.10 -3.80
N SER A 121 1.64 6.52 -2.88
CA SER A 121 0.70 5.44 -3.17
C SER A 121 -0.62 5.96 -3.70
N GLY A 122 -1.24 5.18 -4.58
CA GLY A 122 -2.41 5.61 -5.33
C GLY A 122 -3.65 4.76 -5.09
N HIS A 123 -4.78 5.34 -5.45
CA HIS A 123 -6.10 4.70 -5.48
C HIS A 123 -6.89 5.37 -6.58
N VAL A 124 -7.09 4.65 -7.70
CA VAL A 124 -7.62 5.22 -8.93
C VAL A 124 -8.52 4.23 -9.64
N PHE A 125 -9.64 4.73 -10.15
CA PHE A 125 -10.54 4.00 -11.02
C PHE A 125 -10.69 4.77 -12.34
N GLY A 126 -10.96 4.05 -13.42
CA GLY A 126 -11.15 4.64 -14.75
C GLY A 126 -9.85 4.81 -15.52
N ARG A 127 -9.82 4.23 -16.72
CA ARG A 127 -8.65 4.23 -17.61
C ARG A 127 -8.28 5.65 -18.08
N GLU A 128 -9.26 6.53 -18.16
CA GLU A 128 -9.10 7.93 -18.55
C GLU A 128 -8.25 8.75 -17.57
N PHE A 129 -8.15 8.33 -16.31
CA PHE A 129 -7.37 9.03 -15.28
C PHE A 129 -5.91 8.58 -15.22
N VAL A 130 -5.58 7.39 -15.75
CA VAL A 130 -4.27 6.73 -15.58
C VAL A 130 -3.10 7.66 -15.91
N ALA A 131 -3.12 8.28 -17.09
CA ALA A 131 -1.99 9.09 -17.56
C ALA A 131 -1.80 10.35 -16.72
N ALA A 132 -2.89 11.07 -16.40
CA ALA A 132 -2.84 12.28 -15.59
C ALA A 132 -2.45 11.96 -14.14
N TYR A 133 -2.97 10.87 -13.60
CA TYR A 133 -2.70 10.44 -12.24
C TYR A 133 -1.24 9.99 -12.08
N ALA A 134 -0.69 9.20 -13.00
CA ALA A 134 0.73 8.86 -13.00
C ALA A 134 1.64 10.11 -13.16
N ALA A 135 1.24 11.07 -14.01
CA ALA A 135 1.98 12.30 -14.20
C ALA A 135 1.99 13.22 -12.95
N SER A 136 1.07 13.02 -12.01
CA SER A 136 0.99 13.82 -10.77
C SER A 136 2.09 13.49 -9.75
N GLY A 137 2.84 12.40 -9.94
CA GLY A 137 3.84 11.92 -9.00
C GLY A 137 3.39 10.71 -8.17
N VAL A 138 2.15 10.24 -8.35
CA VAL A 138 1.70 8.93 -7.86
C VAL A 138 2.46 7.83 -8.61
N THR A 139 2.91 6.81 -7.88
CA THR A 139 3.83 5.78 -8.42
C THR A 139 3.42 4.36 -8.12
N ASP A 140 2.32 4.12 -7.40
CA ASP A 140 1.71 2.80 -7.28
C ASP A 140 0.18 2.89 -7.21
N THR A 141 -0.48 1.73 -7.29
CA THR A 141 -1.88 1.57 -6.86
C THR A 141 -2.14 0.11 -6.51
N HIS A 142 -3.13 -0.13 -5.65
CA HIS A 142 -3.69 -1.47 -5.41
C HIS A 142 -5.05 -1.70 -6.11
N GLU A 143 -5.67 -0.65 -6.66
CA GLU A 143 -6.96 -0.74 -7.39
C GLU A 143 -6.83 -1.25 -8.83
N ALA A 144 -5.79 -2.06 -9.07
CA ALA A 144 -5.72 -2.90 -10.26
C ALA A 144 -6.80 -3.99 -10.14
N GLU A 145 -7.99 -3.71 -10.67
CA GLU A 145 -9.15 -4.60 -10.53
C GLU A 145 -9.32 -5.58 -11.70
N GLU A 146 -8.79 -5.25 -12.88
CA GLU A 146 -8.96 -6.05 -14.08
C GLU A 146 -7.76 -6.00 -15.03
N LYS A 147 -7.67 -6.97 -15.93
CA LYS A 147 -6.54 -7.22 -16.84
C LYS A 147 -6.05 -6.00 -17.64
N LEU A 148 -6.94 -5.33 -18.37
CA LEU A 148 -6.59 -4.23 -19.29
C LEU A 148 -6.25 -2.96 -18.53
N PHE A 149 -6.98 -2.63 -17.48
CA PHE A 149 -6.71 -1.51 -16.60
C PHE A 149 -5.36 -1.68 -15.89
N THR A 150 -5.09 -2.89 -15.37
CA THR A 150 -3.78 -3.20 -14.77
C THR A 150 -2.66 -3.01 -15.78
N ASN A 151 -2.88 -3.42 -17.05
CA ASN A 151 -1.91 -3.23 -18.11
C ASN A 151 -1.65 -1.73 -18.38
N ASP A 152 -2.70 -0.92 -18.46
CA ASP A 152 -2.55 0.53 -18.66
C ASP A 152 -1.79 1.20 -17.51
N LEU A 153 -2.06 0.81 -16.27
CA LEU A 153 -1.35 1.30 -15.08
C LEU A 153 0.15 0.94 -15.13
N LEU A 154 0.47 -0.29 -15.54
CA LEU A 154 1.86 -0.73 -15.74
C LEU A 154 2.57 0.02 -16.86
N GLU A 155 1.90 0.21 -18.00
CA GLU A 155 2.44 0.96 -19.15
C GLU A 155 2.67 2.45 -18.80
N ALA A 156 1.84 3.01 -17.90
CA ALA A 156 2.06 4.33 -17.32
C ALA A 156 3.23 4.37 -16.32
N GLY A 157 3.86 3.22 -16.05
CA GLY A 157 5.05 3.11 -15.22
C GLY A 157 4.76 2.93 -13.73
N LEU A 158 3.50 2.74 -13.33
CA LEU A 158 3.14 2.54 -11.93
C LEU A 158 3.61 1.16 -11.44
N TRP A 159 3.84 1.06 -10.14
CA TRP A 159 3.87 -0.20 -9.45
C TRP A 159 2.44 -0.67 -9.18
N ILE A 160 2.22 -1.98 -9.24
CA ILE A 160 0.91 -2.56 -8.95
C ILE A 160 1.01 -3.41 -7.70
N PHE A 161 0.14 -3.17 -6.75
CA PHE A 161 -0.10 -4.07 -5.63
C PHE A 161 -1.33 -4.92 -5.95
N LEU A 162 -1.11 -6.18 -6.33
CA LEU A 162 -2.23 -7.08 -6.60
C LEU A 162 -2.91 -7.45 -5.28
N ARG A 163 -4.12 -6.92 -5.07
CA ARG A 163 -4.95 -7.20 -3.91
C ARG A 163 -5.55 -8.61 -4.02
N GLY A 164 -5.12 -9.49 -3.13
CA GLY A 164 -5.77 -10.79 -2.94
C GLY A 164 -6.43 -10.85 -1.59
N GLY A 165 -7.47 -11.68 -1.43
CA GLY A 165 -8.11 -11.95 -0.15
C GLY A 165 -9.18 -13.02 -0.24
N ASN A 166 -10.11 -13.03 0.72
CA ASN A 166 -11.20 -14.00 0.77
C ASN A 166 -11.85 -14.16 -0.62
N PRO A 167 -11.78 -15.36 -1.24
CA PRO A 167 -12.25 -15.53 -2.62
C PRO A 167 -13.74 -15.27 -2.84
N LYS A 168 -14.51 -15.12 -1.77
CA LYS A 168 -15.95 -14.83 -1.82
C LYS A 168 -16.25 -13.33 -1.83
N THR A 169 -15.23 -12.48 -1.69
CA THR A 169 -15.43 -11.04 -1.61
C THR A 169 -15.13 -10.36 -2.95
N PRO A 170 -15.85 -9.27 -3.28
CA PRO A 170 -15.66 -8.57 -4.55
C PRO A 170 -14.30 -7.85 -4.64
N TRP A 171 -13.65 -7.56 -3.51
CA TRP A 171 -12.34 -6.89 -3.47
C TRP A 171 -11.16 -7.83 -3.75
N ASN A 172 -11.36 -9.16 -3.87
CA ASN A 172 -10.32 -10.08 -4.32
C ASN A 172 -10.08 -9.97 -5.85
N SER A 173 -9.32 -8.94 -6.26
CA SER A 173 -9.07 -8.64 -7.68
C SER A 173 -7.92 -9.43 -8.30
N LEU A 174 -7.07 -10.08 -7.48
CA LEU A 174 -5.92 -10.86 -7.92
C LEU A 174 -6.19 -11.76 -9.15
N PRO A 175 -7.29 -12.56 -9.22
CA PRO A 175 -7.52 -13.46 -10.36
C PRO A 175 -7.66 -12.77 -11.71
N GLU A 176 -8.18 -11.54 -11.74
CA GLU A 176 -8.37 -10.80 -12.99
C GLU A 176 -7.18 -9.90 -13.31
N ALA A 177 -6.65 -9.19 -12.32
CA ALA A 177 -5.52 -8.28 -12.49
C ALA A 177 -4.22 -9.00 -12.90
N ILE A 178 -3.98 -10.20 -12.37
CA ILE A 178 -2.77 -10.98 -12.67
C ILE A 178 -2.64 -11.39 -14.15
N LYS A 179 -3.77 -11.38 -14.89
CA LYS A 179 -3.80 -11.74 -16.31
C LYS A 179 -3.03 -10.77 -17.20
N THR A 180 -2.73 -9.56 -16.72
CA THR A 180 -1.76 -8.68 -17.41
C THR A 180 -0.41 -9.38 -17.59
N ILE A 181 0.00 -10.21 -16.63
CA ILE A 181 1.25 -10.96 -16.69
C ILE A 181 1.05 -12.27 -17.44
N THR A 182 0.02 -13.05 -17.05
CA THR A 182 -0.12 -14.44 -17.50
C THR A 182 -0.70 -14.57 -18.90
N GLU A 183 -1.46 -13.58 -19.38
CA GLU A 183 -2.06 -13.59 -20.72
C GLU A 183 -1.45 -12.53 -21.66
N LEU A 184 -1.16 -11.32 -21.16
CA LEU A 184 -0.59 -10.24 -21.99
C LEU A 184 0.95 -10.21 -21.98
N GLY A 185 1.60 -10.95 -21.07
CA GLY A 185 3.05 -11.06 -21.01
C GLY A 185 3.75 -9.85 -20.38
N ALA A 186 3.04 -9.04 -19.58
CA ALA A 186 3.65 -7.91 -18.87
C ALA A 186 4.77 -8.36 -17.92
N ASN A 187 5.76 -7.51 -17.71
CA ASN A 187 6.91 -7.84 -16.87
C ASN A 187 6.56 -7.72 -15.37
N PRO A 188 6.77 -8.77 -14.54
CA PRO A 188 6.39 -8.75 -13.13
C PRO A 188 7.28 -7.90 -12.21
N LYS A 189 8.34 -7.25 -12.73
CA LYS A 189 9.32 -6.50 -11.92
C LYS A 189 8.76 -5.35 -11.08
N ARG A 190 7.60 -4.79 -11.45
CA ARG A 190 6.90 -3.72 -10.70
C ARG A 190 5.58 -4.19 -10.08
N ILE A 191 5.48 -5.49 -9.83
CA ILE A 191 4.28 -6.11 -9.26
C ILE A 191 4.58 -6.53 -7.83
N CYS A 192 3.80 -6.05 -6.89
CA CYS A 192 3.76 -6.52 -5.51
C CYS A 192 2.43 -7.26 -5.28
N VAL A 193 2.31 -7.90 -4.13
CA VAL A 193 1.01 -8.36 -3.60
C VAL A 193 0.67 -7.61 -2.33
N CYS A 194 -0.61 -7.41 -2.06
CA CYS A 194 -1.10 -6.84 -0.80
C CYS A 194 -2.37 -7.57 -0.35
N THR A 195 -2.70 -7.39 0.93
CA THR A 195 -3.99 -7.82 1.47
C THR A 195 -5.06 -6.74 1.38
N ASP A 196 -4.62 -5.48 1.42
CA ASP A 196 -5.48 -4.33 1.70
C ASP A 196 -6.27 -4.56 2.99
N ASP A 197 -7.51 -4.09 3.07
CA ASP A 197 -8.40 -4.31 4.20
C ASP A 197 -8.62 -5.79 4.54
N ARG A 198 -8.62 -6.02 5.86
CA ARG A 198 -8.85 -7.33 6.47
C ARG A 198 -9.67 -7.24 7.73
N ASP A 199 -10.70 -8.06 7.83
CA ASP A 199 -11.27 -8.45 9.12
C ASP A 199 -10.32 -9.40 9.87
N ALA A 200 -10.57 -9.61 11.16
CA ALA A 200 -9.67 -10.39 12.01
C ALA A 200 -9.57 -11.87 11.59
N ASP A 201 -10.67 -12.45 11.12
CA ASP A 201 -10.72 -13.81 10.59
C ASP A 201 -10.05 -13.92 9.22
N ASP A 202 -10.30 -12.96 8.33
CA ASP A 202 -9.65 -12.92 7.02
C ASP A 202 -8.13 -12.70 7.14
N LEU A 203 -7.66 -11.94 8.15
CA LEU A 203 -6.23 -11.79 8.43
C LEU A 203 -5.59 -13.15 8.70
N PHE A 204 -6.22 -14.00 9.52
CA PHE A 204 -5.70 -15.31 9.87
C PHE A 204 -5.79 -16.33 8.73
N ASN A 205 -6.91 -16.32 7.99
CA ASN A 205 -7.21 -17.31 6.97
C ASN A 205 -6.60 -16.97 5.59
N PHE A 206 -6.48 -15.68 5.28
CA PHE A 206 -6.09 -15.14 3.97
C PHE A 206 -5.04 -14.03 4.12
N GLY A 207 -4.01 -14.29 4.92
CA GLY A 207 -2.85 -13.42 5.10
C GLY A 207 -1.98 -13.28 3.84
N LEU A 208 -0.87 -12.54 3.94
CA LEU A 208 -0.05 -12.22 2.78
C LEU A 208 0.57 -13.46 2.12
N ASP A 209 0.92 -14.51 2.88
CA ASP A 209 1.42 -15.77 2.32
C ASP A 209 0.38 -16.44 1.41
N TRP A 210 -0.89 -16.35 1.77
CA TRP A 210 -1.97 -16.89 0.98
C TRP A 210 -2.02 -16.17 -0.37
N VAL A 211 -1.92 -14.83 -0.37
CA VAL A 211 -1.90 -14.03 -1.61
C VAL A 211 -0.71 -14.43 -2.51
N VAL A 212 0.47 -14.62 -1.92
CA VAL A 212 1.66 -15.10 -2.64
C VAL A 212 1.42 -16.49 -3.25
N ARG A 213 0.84 -17.43 -2.48
CA ARG A 213 0.51 -18.78 -2.96
C ARG A 213 -0.52 -18.74 -4.09
N GLN A 214 -1.55 -17.90 -3.98
CA GLN A 214 -2.54 -17.72 -5.03
C GLN A 214 -1.92 -17.17 -6.32
N ALA A 215 -1.03 -16.18 -6.23
CA ALA A 215 -0.32 -15.68 -7.41
C ALA A 215 0.45 -16.80 -8.13
N ASN A 216 1.05 -17.74 -7.38
CA ASN A 216 1.71 -18.91 -7.95
C ASN A 216 0.71 -19.89 -8.60
N GLU A 217 -0.40 -20.21 -7.92
CA GLU A 217 -1.47 -21.08 -8.45
C GLU A 217 -2.08 -20.52 -9.75
N LEU A 218 -2.15 -19.19 -9.87
CA LEU A 218 -2.67 -18.48 -11.04
C LEU A 218 -1.67 -18.34 -12.19
N GLY A 219 -0.47 -18.90 -12.08
CA GLY A 219 0.48 -19.05 -13.20
C GLY A 219 1.77 -18.25 -13.09
N ILE A 220 2.01 -17.51 -12.00
CA ILE A 220 3.30 -16.87 -11.75
C ILE A 220 4.30 -17.92 -11.25
N SER A 221 5.56 -17.86 -11.70
CA SER A 221 6.59 -18.79 -11.22
C SER A 221 6.80 -18.66 -9.71
N LYS A 222 7.09 -19.78 -9.02
CA LYS A 222 7.28 -19.81 -7.56
C LYS A 222 8.22 -18.71 -7.08
N THR A 223 9.40 -18.58 -7.70
CA THR A 223 10.41 -17.57 -7.32
C THR A 223 9.88 -16.15 -7.48
N THR A 224 9.17 -15.87 -8.57
CA THR A 224 8.58 -14.55 -8.82
C THR A 224 7.45 -14.26 -7.84
N SER A 225 6.56 -15.20 -7.56
CA SER A 225 5.47 -15.01 -6.58
C SER A 225 6.01 -14.64 -5.20
N TRP A 226 7.05 -15.34 -4.72
CA TRP A 226 7.70 -14.98 -3.46
C TRP A 226 8.40 -13.63 -3.51
N SER A 227 8.97 -13.24 -4.66
CA SER A 227 9.56 -11.91 -4.85
C SER A 227 8.51 -10.79 -4.78
N MET A 228 7.30 -11.02 -5.33
CA MET A 228 6.17 -10.08 -5.25
C MET A 228 5.74 -9.80 -3.80
N GLY A 229 5.93 -10.74 -2.88
CA GLY A 229 5.63 -10.57 -1.45
C GLY A 229 6.84 -10.22 -0.57
N SER A 230 8.04 -10.03 -1.15
CA SER A 230 9.27 -9.77 -0.39
C SER A 230 10.13 -8.69 -1.04
N LEU A 231 10.93 -9.05 -2.04
CA LEU A 231 11.90 -8.14 -2.67
C LEU A 231 11.23 -6.97 -3.38
N HIS A 232 10.11 -7.20 -4.09
CA HIS A 232 9.44 -6.16 -4.86
C HIS A 232 8.90 -5.03 -3.97
N PRO A 233 8.12 -5.29 -2.90
CA PRO A 233 7.69 -4.21 -2.00
C PRO A 233 8.86 -3.55 -1.28
N ALA A 234 9.89 -4.30 -0.88
CA ALA A 234 11.10 -3.71 -0.29
C ALA A 234 11.80 -2.75 -1.27
N THR A 235 11.87 -3.11 -2.56
CA THR A 235 12.44 -2.26 -3.61
C THR A 235 11.57 -1.02 -3.83
N ARG A 236 10.24 -1.21 -3.87
CA ARG A 236 9.28 -0.13 -4.07
C ARG A 236 9.38 0.94 -2.97
N PHE A 237 9.50 0.53 -1.72
CA PHE A 237 9.66 1.46 -0.60
C PHE A 237 11.12 1.80 -0.27
N ASN A 238 12.08 1.42 -1.14
CA ASN A 238 13.49 1.75 -1.00
C ASN A 238 14.12 1.28 0.34
N ILE A 239 13.71 0.12 0.82
CA ILE A 239 14.25 -0.55 2.02
C ILE A 239 14.91 -1.90 1.70
N ASP A 240 15.07 -2.23 0.42
CA ASP A 240 15.67 -3.48 -0.05
C ASP A 240 17.16 -3.59 0.30
N ARG A 241 17.79 -2.59 0.91
CA ARG A 241 19.12 -2.77 1.50
C ARG A 241 19.08 -3.73 2.70
N ASP A 242 18.04 -3.66 3.51
CA ASP A 242 17.92 -4.39 4.76
C ASP A 242 16.85 -5.49 4.69
N TYR A 243 15.76 -5.27 3.93
CA TYR A 243 14.57 -6.11 3.90
C TYR A 243 14.38 -6.84 2.56
N GLY A 244 13.43 -7.79 2.53
CA GLY A 244 12.89 -8.39 1.30
C GLY A 244 13.76 -9.44 0.61
N ALA A 245 14.97 -9.73 1.09
CA ALA A 245 15.80 -10.81 0.55
C ALA A 245 16.79 -11.37 1.57
N LEU A 246 17.25 -12.60 1.32
CA LEU A 246 18.33 -13.23 2.08
C LEU A 246 19.68 -12.88 1.47
N GLY A 247 20.60 -12.38 2.30
CA GLY A 247 21.94 -12.03 1.87
C GLY A 247 22.80 -11.55 3.03
N HIS A 248 24.11 -11.45 2.81
CA HIS A 248 25.02 -10.85 3.79
C HIS A 248 24.60 -9.41 4.07
N SER A 249 24.69 -9.00 5.35
CA SER A 249 24.36 -7.65 5.82
C SER A 249 22.89 -7.22 5.68
N ARG A 250 21.97 -8.17 5.43
CA ARG A 250 20.52 -7.93 5.47
C ARG A 250 19.93 -8.38 6.81
N ARG A 251 18.75 -7.88 7.13
CA ARG A 251 17.99 -8.31 8.30
C ARG A 251 17.56 -9.77 8.13
N ALA A 252 17.65 -10.55 9.22
CA ALA A 252 17.31 -11.97 9.23
C ALA A 252 15.80 -12.20 9.45
N ASP A 253 14.97 -11.56 8.62
CA ASP A 253 13.53 -11.80 8.59
C ASP A 253 13.26 -13.02 7.69
N VAL A 254 13.10 -14.19 8.31
CA VAL A 254 13.08 -15.50 7.63
C VAL A 254 11.81 -16.28 7.99
N ILE A 255 11.26 -16.97 6.99
CA ILE A 255 10.21 -17.98 7.14
C ILE A 255 10.75 -19.33 6.66
N MET A 256 10.33 -20.43 7.30
CA MET A 256 10.75 -21.80 6.95
C MET A 256 9.61 -22.62 6.39
#